data_AF-A0A2K3JKI9-F1
#
_entry.id   AF-A0A2K3JKI9-F1
#
_cell.length_a   1.000
_cell.length_b   1.000
_cell.length_c   1.000
_cell.angle_alpha   90.00
_cell.angle_beta   90.00
_cell.angle_gamma   90.00
#
_symmetry.space_group_name_H-M   'P 1'
#
loop_
_entity.id
_entity.type
_entity.pdbx_description
1 polymer ?
#
loop_
_entity_poly.entity_id
_entity_poly.type
_entity_poly.pdbx_seq_one_letter_code
_entity_poly.pdbx_strand_id
1 'polypeptide(L)'
;GVKEFEARWIGWAGVNVPDVVGQKTLTKALAEKRCIPVFLDEEIVHQYYNGYCNNILWPLFHYLGLPQEDRLATTRSFQSQFLAYEKANQMFADVVNQHYEEGDVVWCHDYHLMFLPKCLKKYNSKMKVGWFLHTPFPSSEIHRTLPSRSELLHSVLAADLVG
;
A
#
# COMPACT_ATOMS: atom_id res chain seq x y z
N GLY A 1 21.22 -5.97 13.28
CA GLY A 1 20.01 -5.50 12.57
C GLY A 1 19.40 -4.38 13.37
N VAL A 2 19.26 -3.20 12.76
CA VAL A 2 18.59 -1.98 13.26
C VAL A 2 18.66 -1.76 14.79
N LYS A 3 19.86 -1.87 15.39
CA LYS A 3 20.04 -1.65 16.84
C LYS A 3 20.23 -0.17 17.20
N GLU A 4 20.45 0.68 16.20
CA GLU A 4 20.75 2.11 16.37
C GLU A 4 19.58 3.03 16.03
N PHE A 5 18.43 2.49 15.62
CA PHE A 5 17.25 3.28 15.27
C PHE A 5 16.02 2.73 16.00
N GLU A 6 15.19 3.64 16.53
CA GLU A 6 13.86 3.29 16.97
C GLU A 6 12.97 3.09 15.74
N ALA A 7 12.40 1.89 15.59
CA ALA A 7 11.52 1.57 14.47
C ALA A 7 10.10 1.27 14.98
N ARG A 8 9.11 1.78 14.25
CA ARG A 8 7.69 1.48 14.41
C ARG A 8 7.18 0.84 13.13
N TRP A 9 6.36 -0.21 13.26
CA TRP A 9 5.79 -0.92 12.13
C TRP A 9 4.33 -0.52 11.90
N ILE A 10 4.06 0.18 10.80
CA ILE A 10 2.68 0.51 10.38
C ILE A 10 2.23 -0.51 9.35
N GLY A 11 1.11 -1.19 9.60
CA GLY A 11 0.69 -2.32 8.76
C GLY A 11 -0.80 -2.63 8.89
N TRP A 12 -1.39 -3.27 7.87
CA TRP A 12 -2.76 -3.76 7.98
C TRP A 12 -2.89 -4.77 9.13
N ALA A 13 -3.94 -4.64 9.93
CA ALA A 13 -4.19 -5.50 11.09
C ALA A 13 -4.40 -7.00 10.75
N GLY A 14 -4.70 -7.32 9.48
CA GLY A 14 -4.92 -8.70 9.02
C GLY A 14 -6.29 -9.26 9.39
N VAL A 15 -7.11 -8.52 10.14
CA VAL A 15 -8.44 -8.91 10.60
C VAL A 15 -9.42 -7.75 10.44
N ASN A 16 -10.68 -8.06 10.12
CA ASN A 16 -11.75 -7.07 10.14
C ASN A 16 -12.17 -6.82 11.60
N VAL A 17 -12.12 -5.56 12.03
CA VAL A 17 -12.55 -5.14 13.37
C VAL A 17 -13.52 -3.96 13.20
N PRO A 18 -14.83 -4.23 13.08
CA PRO A 18 -15.80 -3.22 12.68
C PRO A 18 -16.11 -2.21 13.79
N ASP A 19 -15.89 -2.57 15.05
CA ASP A 19 -16.23 -1.71 16.18
C ASP A 19 -15.01 -0.97 16.75
N VAL A 20 -15.26 0.27 17.20
CA VAL A 20 -14.22 1.17 17.72
C VAL A 20 -13.57 0.62 18.99
N VAL A 21 -14.31 -0.13 19.80
CA VAL A 21 -13.79 -0.68 21.08
C VAL A 21 -12.76 -1.78 20.78
N GLY A 22 -13.07 -2.67 19.83
CA GLY A 22 -12.17 -3.68 19.31
C GLY A 22 -10.92 -3.07 18.68
N GLN A 23 -11.08 -2.04 17.84
CA GLN A 23 -9.94 -1.35 17.22
C GLN A 23 -9.00 -0.74 18.27
N LYS A 24 -9.55 -0.06 19.29
CA LYS A 24 -8.76 0.48 20.41
C LYS A 24 -8.04 -0.61 21.20
N THR A 25 -8.72 -1.71 21.48
CA THR A 25 -8.16 -2.86 22.21
C THR A 25 -7.00 -3.47 21.43
N LEU A 26 -7.16 -3.70 20.12
CA LEU A 26 -6.10 -4.23 19.27
C LEU A 26 -4.93 -3.25 19.14
N THR A 27 -5.21 -1.96 18.97
CA THR A 27 -4.18 -0.91 18.89
C THR A 27 -3.31 -0.92 20.16
N LYS A 28 -3.93 -1.00 21.34
CA LYS A 28 -3.20 -1.07 22.61
C LYS A 28 -2.31 -2.33 22.69
N ALA A 29 -2.83 -3.49 22.29
CA ALA A 29 -2.07 -4.73 22.31
C ALA A 29 -0.89 -4.73 21.31
N LEU A 30 -1.05 -4.09 20.15
CA LEU A 30 0.01 -3.98 19.14
C LEU A 30 1.08 -2.93 19.48
N ALA A 31 0.71 -1.90 20.24
CA ALA A 31 1.65 -0.87 20.69
C ALA A 31 2.80 -1.45 21.53
N GLU A 32 2.55 -2.49 22.33
CA GLU A 32 3.59 -3.21 23.10
C GLU A 32 4.66 -3.84 22.20
N LYS A 33 4.34 -4.09 20.92
CA LYS A 33 5.25 -4.63 19.90
C LYS A 33 5.78 -3.56 18.95
N ARG A 34 5.52 -2.27 19.23
CA ARG A 34 5.80 -1.13 18.33
C ARG A 34 5.11 -1.26 16.96
N CYS A 35 3.95 -1.91 16.94
CA CYS A 35 3.12 -2.03 15.75
C CYS A 35 1.92 -1.08 15.86
N ILE A 36 1.60 -0.42 14.75
CA ILE A 36 0.47 0.49 14.62
C ILE A 36 -0.43 -0.08 13.51
N PRO A 37 -1.66 -0.51 13.84
CA PRO A 37 -2.55 -1.10 12.86
C PRO A 37 -3.18 -0.06 11.94
N VAL A 38 -3.27 -0.40 10.66
CA VAL A 38 -4.19 0.20 9.70
C VAL A 38 -5.40 -0.72 9.60
N PHE A 39 -6.59 -0.18 9.88
CA PHE A 39 -7.83 -0.92 9.77
C PHE A 39 -8.44 -0.71 8.39
N LEU A 40 -8.66 -1.81 7.67
CA LEU A 40 -9.32 -1.82 6.38
C LEU A 40 -10.63 -2.60 6.53
N ASP A 41 -11.72 -2.07 5.98
CA ASP A 41 -12.99 -2.79 5.93
C ASP A 41 -12.95 -3.93 4.90
N GLU A 42 -13.94 -4.83 4.96
CA GLU A 42 -14.00 -6.01 4.08
C GLU A 42 -14.08 -5.66 2.59
N GLU A 43 -14.78 -4.58 2.25
CA GLU A 43 -14.92 -4.16 0.85
C GLU A 43 -13.58 -3.70 0.30
N ILE A 44 -12.84 -2.89 1.06
CA ILE A 44 -11.49 -2.47 0.72
C ILE A 44 -10.56 -3.66 0.64
N VAL A 45 -10.54 -4.57 1.61
CA VAL A 45 -9.69 -5.78 1.55
C VAL A 45 -9.98 -6.60 0.30
N HIS A 46 -11.25 -6.76 -0.07
CA HIS A 46 -11.64 -7.50 -1.28
C HIS A 46 -11.14 -6.82 -2.57
N GLN A 47 -11.29 -5.51 -2.69
CA GLN A 47 -10.93 -4.78 -3.92
C GLN A 47 -9.44 -4.46 -4.03
N TYR A 48 -8.81 -4.06 -2.92
CA TYR A 48 -7.41 -3.68 -2.84
C TYR A 48 -6.50 -4.91 -2.70
N TYR A 49 -6.62 -5.67 -1.62
CA TYR A 49 -5.66 -6.73 -1.30
C TYR A 49 -5.88 -7.96 -2.19
N ASN A 50 -7.10 -8.48 -2.23
CA ASN A 50 -7.42 -9.65 -3.06
C ASN A 50 -7.50 -9.28 -4.54
N GLY A 51 -8.12 -8.15 -4.87
CA GLY A 51 -8.27 -7.66 -6.23
C GLY A 51 -6.98 -7.09 -6.79
N TYR A 52 -6.67 -5.83 -6.51
CA TYR A 52 -5.58 -5.15 -7.19
C TYR A 52 -4.19 -5.73 -6.88
N CYS A 53 -3.87 -5.98 -5.61
CA CYS A 53 -2.56 -6.50 -5.23
C CYS A 53 -2.37 -7.94 -5.71
N ASN A 54 -3.24 -8.87 -5.32
CA ASN A 54 -3.01 -10.30 -5.56
C ASN A 54 -3.55 -10.83 -6.88
N ASN A 55 -4.58 -10.21 -7.47
CA ASN A 55 -5.15 -10.67 -8.75
C ASN A 55 -4.59 -9.87 -9.95
N ILE A 56 -3.97 -8.70 -9.75
CA ILE A 56 -3.42 -7.88 -10.83
C ILE A 56 -1.90 -7.70 -10.71
N LEU A 57 -1.42 -7.03 -9.66
CA LEU A 57 0.00 -6.69 -9.53
C LEU A 57 0.89 -7.92 -9.36
N TRP A 58 0.52 -8.83 -8.46
CA TRP A 58 1.33 -10.02 -8.18
C TRP A 58 1.51 -10.90 -9.44
N PRO A 59 0.46 -11.29 -10.19
CA PRO A 59 0.63 -12.05 -11.43
C PRO A 59 1.51 -11.29 -12.44
N LEU A 60 1.23 -10.01 -12.66
CA LEU A 60 1.96 -9.17 -13.62
C LEU A 60 3.46 -9.11 -13.29
N PHE A 61 3.82 -8.92 -12.02
CA PHE A 61 5.21 -8.81 -11.55
C PHE A 61 5.96 -10.15 -11.62
N HIS A 62 5.22 -11.25 -11.69
CA HIS A 62 5.75 -12.61 -11.87
C HIS A 62 5.59 -13.13 -13.30
N TYR A 63 5.39 -12.24 -14.27
CA TYR A 63 5.27 -12.58 -15.70
C TYR A 63 4.11 -13.53 -16.01
N LEU A 64 3.09 -13.54 -15.15
CA LEU A 64 1.82 -14.17 -15.42
C LEU A 64 0.91 -13.16 -16.12
N GLY A 65 0.11 -13.64 -17.08
CA GLY A 65 -0.83 -12.79 -17.80
C GLY A 65 -1.84 -12.14 -16.86
N LEU A 66 -2.33 -10.95 -17.25
CA LEU A 66 -3.43 -10.32 -16.54
C LEU A 66 -4.70 -11.19 -16.59
N PRO A 67 -5.51 -11.21 -15.52
CA PRO A 67 -6.78 -11.90 -15.53
C PRO A 67 -7.68 -11.30 -16.63
N GLN A 68 -8.54 -12.12 -17.22
CA GLN A 68 -9.59 -11.60 -18.08
C GLN A 68 -10.56 -10.76 -17.25
N GLU A 69 -10.75 -9.51 -17.65
CA GLU A 69 -11.71 -8.62 -17.01
C GLU A 69 -13.13 -9.12 -17.32
N ASP A 70 -13.88 -9.45 -16.27
CA ASP A 70 -15.31 -9.73 -16.40
C ASP A 70 -16.04 -8.41 -16.64
N ARG A 71 -16.27 -8.09 -17.92
CA ARG A 71 -16.94 -6.86 -18.36
C ARG A 71 -18.36 -6.71 -17.82
N LEU A 72 -18.96 -7.78 -17.29
CA LEU A 72 -20.30 -7.75 -16.69
C LEU A 72 -20.25 -7.43 -15.19
N ALA A 73 -19.10 -7.59 -14.53
CA ALA A 73 -18.91 -7.30 -13.12
C ALA A 73 -18.52 -5.83 -12.92
N THR A 74 -19.51 -4.95 -12.78
CA THR A 74 -19.31 -3.50 -12.55
C THR A 74 -18.48 -3.17 -11.31
N THR A 75 -18.44 -4.06 -10.32
CA THR A 75 -17.70 -3.87 -9.06
C THR A 75 -16.29 -4.44 -9.09
N ARG A 76 -15.88 -5.22 -10.09
CA ARG A 76 -14.56 -5.89 -10.13
C ARG A 76 -13.75 -5.54 -11.38
N SER A 77 -13.94 -4.33 -11.91
CA SER A 77 -13.13 -3.83 -13.02
C SER A 77 -11.72 -3.45 -12.56
N PHE A 78 -10.79 -3.34 -13.51
CA PHE A 78 -9.45 -2.80 -13.24
C PHE A 78 -9.54 -1.41 -12.60
N GLN A 79 -10.50 -0.60 -13.03
CA GLN A 79 -10.68 0.76 -12.53
C GLN A 79 -11.18 0.78 -11.08
N SER A 80 -12.20 -0.01 -10.73
CA SER A 80 -12.72 -0.04 -9.34
C SER A 80 -11.69 -0.58 -8.37
N GLN A 81 -10.93 -1.60 -8.78
CA GLN A 81 -9.84 -2.17 -7.98
C GLN A 81 -8.69 -1.17 -7.81
N PHE A 82 -8.35 -0.41 -8.86
CA PHE A 82 -7.33 0.64 -8.75
C PHE A 82 -7.76 1.78 -7.83
N LEU A 83 -9.02 2.21 -7.88
CA LEU A 83 -9.56 3.22 -6.96
C LEU A 83 -9.52 2.74 -5.51
N ALA A 84 -9.83 1.47 -5.25
CA ALA A 84 -9.70 0.88 -3.93
C ALA A 84 -8.23 0.81 -3.48
N TYR A 85 -7.30 0.56 -4.41
CA TYR A 85 -5.87 0.57 -4.15
C TYR A 85 -5.34 1.96 -3.76
N GLU A 86 -5.76 3.01 -4.47
CA GLU A 86 -5.46 4.40 -4.09
C GLU A 86 -6.05 4.74 -2.72
N LYS A 87 -7.32 4.37 -2.47
CA LYS A 87 -8.00 4.61 -1.18
C LYS A 87 -7.29 3.90 -0.04
N ALA A 88 -6.92 2.63 -0.20
CA ALA A 88 -6.17 1.89 0.83
C ALA A 88 -4.83 2.58 1.12
N ASN A 89 -4.06 2.93 0.09
CA ASN A 89 -2.78 3.64 0.25
C ASN A 89 -2.95 5.01 0.94
N GLN A 90 -4.06 5.71 0.70
CA GLN A 90 -4.39 6.94 1.44
C GLN A 90 -4.66 6.64 2.93
N MET A 91 -5.38 5.56 3.26
CA MET A 91 -5.60 5.16 4.67
C MET A 91 -4.28 4.81 5.38
N PHE A 92 -3.33 4.16 4.69
CA PHE A 92 -1.98 3.96 5.21
C PHE A 92 -1.27 5.30 5.44
N ALA A 93 -1.34 6.22 4.48
CA ALA A 93 -0.73 7.54 4.60
C ALA A 93 -1.32 8.33 5.79
N ASP A 94 -2.63 8.26 6.01
CA ASP A 94 -3.30 8.95 7.11
C ASP A 94 -2.78 8.46 8.46
N VAL A 95 -2.57 7.15 8.62
CA VAL A 95 -1.98 6.58 9.84
C VAL A 95 -0.50 6.95 9.98
N VAL A 96 0.28 6.92 8.90
CA VAL A 96 1.68 7.39 8.92
C VAL A 96 1.76 8.85 9.39
N ASN A 97 0.93 9.72 8.82
CA ASN A 97 0.93 11.15 9.13
C ASN A 97 0.55 11.45 10.59
N GLN A 98 -0.28 10.61 11.22
CA GLN A 98 -0.62 10.74 12.65
C GLN A 98 0.55 10.45 13.59
N HIS A 99 1.54 9.69 13.12
CA HIS A 99 2.66 9.21 13.92
C HIS A 99 4.03 9.75 13.48
N TYR A 100 4.07 10.48 12.37
CA TYR A 100 5.26 11.06 11.80
C TYR A 100 5.74 12.27 12.62
N GLU A 101 7.03 12.29 12.94
CA GLU A 101 7.72 13.44 13.52
C GLU A 101 8.74 14.02 12.51
N GLU A 102 8.98 15.33 12.57
CA GLU A 102 9.92 15.97 11.63
C GLU A 102 11.33 15.39 11.80
N GLY A 103 11.88 14.88 10.70
CA GLY A 103 13.17 14.20 10.68
C GLY A 103 13.07 12.68 10.51
N ASP A 104 11.90 12.09 10.76
CA ASP A 104 11.64 10.68 10.53
C ASP A 104 11.84 10.29 9.06
N VAL A 105 12.21 9.02 8.87
CA VAL A 105 12.28 8.37 7.56
C VAL A 105 11.16 7.35 7.46
N VAL A 106 10.32 7.49 6.43
CA VAL A 106 9.27 6.52 6.12
C VAL A 106 9.78 5.58 5.04
N TRP A 107 9.80 4.28 5.34
CA TRP A 107 10.20 3.26 4.38
C TRP A 107 9.01 2.38 4.01
N CYS A 108 8.49 2.56 2.81
CA CYS A 108 7.40 1.79 2.24
C CYS A 108 7.92 0.47 1.67
N HIS A 109 7.18 -0.61 1.89
CA HIS A 109 7.59 -1.95 1.44
C HIS A 109 6.53 -2.56 0.53
N ASP A 110 7.04 -3.07 -0.60
CA ASP A 110 6.37 -3.95 -1.54
C ASP A 110 5.28 -3.34 -2.46
N TYR A 111 4.82 -4.15 -3.42
CA TYR A 111 3.85 -3.76 -4.45
C TYR A 111 2.48 -3.32 -3.90
N HIS A 112 2.17 -3.69 -2.66
CA HIS A 112 0.97 -3.25 -1.96
C HIS A 112 0.92 -1.73 -1.74
N LEU A 113 2.10 -1.10 -1.62
CA LEU A 113 2.26 0.29 -1.19
C LEU A 113 2.97 1.17 -2.23
N MET A 114 2.81 0.89 -3.53
CA MET A 114 3.40 1.68 -4.62
C MET A 114 2.79 3.08 -4.72
N PHE A 115 1.55 3.27 -4.25
CA PHE A 115 0.90 4.59 -4.29
C PHE A 115 1.24 5.46 -3.08
N LEU A 116 1.66 4.84 -1.98
CA LEU A 116 1.92 5.48 -0.70
C LEU A 116 2.94 6.64 -0.78
N PRO A 117 4.06 6.56 -1.53
CA PRO A 117 5.01 7.67 -1.57
C PRO A 117 4.39 8.98 -2.07
N LYS A 118 3.52 8.90 -3.08
CA LYS A 118 2.76 10.07 -3.58
C LYS A 118 1.82 10.64 -2.53
N CYS A 119 1.09 9.79 -1.81
CA CYS A 119 0.18 10.22 -0.73
C CYS A 119 0.96 10.96 0.37
N LEU A 120 2.11 10.43 0.78
CA LEU A 120 2.97 11.01 1.81
C LEU A 120 3.56 12.36 1.36
N LYS A 121 4.15 12.41 0.16
CA LYS A 121 4.75 13.64 -0.39
C LYS A 121 3.72 14.73 -0.67
N LYS A 122 2.46 14.37 -0.95
CA LYS A 122 1.35 15.33 -1.05
C LYS A 122 1.03 15.98 0.29
N TYR A 123 1.14 15.24 1.40
CA TYR A 123 0.94 15.77 2.75
C TYR A 123 2.13 16.62 3.20
N ASN A 124 3.35 16.11 3.05
CA ASN A 124 4.59 16.81 3.37
C ASN A 124 5.67 16.50 2.32
N SER A 125 5.94 17.45 1.44
CA SER A 125 6.93 17.28 0.36
C SER A 125 8.36 17.11 0.86
N LYS A 126 8.66 17.51 2.11
CA LYS A 126 9.98 17.36 2.74
C LYS A 126 10.18 16.03 3.46
N MET A 127 9.12 15.23 3.62
CA MET A 127 9.21 13.92 4.26
C MET A 127 10.21 13.03 3.51
N LYS A 128 11.13 12.37 4.23
CA LYS A 128 12.06 11.41 3.62
C LYS A 128 11.34 10.08 3.42
N VAL A 129 11.14 9.70 2.16
CA VAL A 129 10.39 8.49 1.78
C VAL A 129 11.27 7.56 0.95
N GLY A 130 11.48 6.34 1.42
CA GLY A 130 12.02 5.24 0.63
C GLY A 130 10.91 4.26 0.23
N TRP A 131 11.05 3.60 -0.91
CA TRP A 131 10.20 2.48 -1.31
C TRP A 131 11.08 1.32 -1.81
N PHE A 132 10.78 0.11 -1.37
CA PHE A 132 11.53 -1.10 -1.76
C PHE A 132 10.58 -2.20 -2.25
N LEU A 133 10.85 -2.76 -3.43
CA LEU A 133 10.08 -3.88 -3.99
C LEU A 133 10.68 -5.23 -3.58
N HIS A 134 9.85 -6.13 -3.05
CA HIS A 134 10.32 -7.48 -2.68
C HIS A 134 10.15 -8.51 -3.82
N THR A 135 9.25 -8.24 -4.75
CA THR A 135 9.07 -9.04 -5.97
C THR A 135 10.03 -8.59 -7.08
N PRO A 136 10.14 -9.34 -8.18
CA PRO A 136 10.71 -8.79 -9.39
C PRO A 136 9.92 -7.56 -9.87
N PHE A 137 10.60 -6.64 -10.54
CA PHE A 137 9.94 -5.64 -11.37
C PHE A 137 9.81 -6.19 -12.80
N PRO A 138 8.63 -6.15 -13.43
CA PRO A 138 8.42 -6.71 -14.76
C PRO A 138 9.18 -5.92 -15.83
N SER A 139 9.47 -6.54 -16.97
CA SER A 139 10.00 -5.83 -18.13
C SER A 139 9.01 -4.76 -18.61
N SER A 140 9.50 -3.75 -19.33
CA SER A 140 8.65 -2.68 -19.87
C SER A 140 7.52 -3.20 -20.77
N GLU A 141 7.76 -4.30 -21.50
CA GLU A 141 6.78 -4.95 -22.37
C GLU A 141 5.63 -5.59 -21.60
N ILE A 142 5.90 -6.09 -20.39
CA ILE A 142 4.87 -6.63 -19.50
C ILE A 142 4.18 -5.48 -18.76
N HIS A 143 4.94 -4.56 -18.17
CA HIS A 143 4.39 -3.42 -17.42
C HIS A 143 3.43 -2.56 -18.26
N ARG A 144 3.70 -2.39 -19.57
CA ARG A 144 2.84 -1.59 -20.44
C ARG A 144 1.42 -2.14 -20.62
N THR A 145 1.19 -3.42 -20.31
CA THR A 145 -0.13 -4.05 -20.35
C THR A 145 -1.06 -3.57 -19.23
N LEU A 146 -0.51 -3.04 -18.13
CA LEU A 146 -1.29 -2.51 -17.03
C LEU A 146 -1.92 -1.16 -17.40
N PRO A 147 -3.25 -0.98 -17.24
CA PRO A 147 -3.89 0.29 -17.56
C PRO A 147 -3.36 1.48 -16.77
N SER A 148 -3.17 1.33 -15.45
CA SER A 148 -2.70 2.37 -14.51
C SER A 148 -1.17 2.42 -14.33
N ARG A 149 -0.43 1.91 -15.32
CA ARG A 149 1.03 1.82 -15.31
C ARG A 149 1.74 3.14 -15.02
N SER A 150 1.21 4.24 -15.57
CA SER A 150 1.83 5.56 -15.51
C SER A 150 1.63 6.18 -14.14
N GLU A 151 0.42 6.05 -13.60
CA GLU A 151 0.05 6.52 -12.28
C GLU A 151 0.87 5.81 -11.20
N LEU A 152 1.04 4.49 -11.28
CA LEU A 152 1.87 3.73 -10.33
C LEU A 152 3.34 4.15 -10.40
N LEU A 153 3.92 4.26 -11.60
CA LEU A 153 5.31 4.67 -11.75
C LEU A 153 5.54 6.09 -11.20
N HIS A 154 4.68 7.05 -11.56
CA HIS A 154 4.76 8.40 -11.00
C HIS A 154 4.59 8.41 -9.48
N SER A 155 3.78 7.50 -8.93
CA SER A 155 3.63 7.42 -7.49
C SER A 155 4.87 6.89 -6.78
N VAL A 156 5.51 5.84 -7.30
CA VAL A 156 6.77 5.31 -6.75
C VAL A 156 7.90 6.34 -6.91
N LEU A 157 7.97 7.03 -8.05
CA LEU A 157 8.96 8.07 -8.33
C LEU A 157 8.82 9.33 -7.46
N ALA A 158 7.75 9.44 -6.65
CA ALA A 158 7.67 10.45 -5.62
C ALA A 158 8.59 10.14 -4.41
N ALA A 159 9.02 8.89 -4.24
CA ALA A 159 10.00 8.52 -3.22
C ALA A 159 11.37 9.15 -3.48
N ASP A 160 12.11 9.44 -2.42
CA ASP A 160 13.51 9.92 -2.50
C ASP A 160 14.48 8.78 -2.83
N LEU A 161 14.10 7.53 -2.55
CA LEU A 161 14.85 6.32 -2.86
C LEU A 161 13.90 5.21 -3.33
N VAL A 162 14.23 4.57 -4.45
CA VAL A 162 13.54 3.40 -5.00
C VAL A 162 14.55 2.25 -5.03
N GLY A 163 14.19 1.12 -4.41
CA GLY A 163 15.04 -0.07 -4.30
C GLY A 163 14.34 -1.37 -4.62
#